data_AF-A0A2A5M7V9-F1
#
_entry.id   AF-A0A2A5M7V9-F1
#
_cell.length_a   1.000
_cell.length_b   1.000
_cell.length_c   1.000
_cell.angle_alpha   90.00
_cell.angle_beta   90.00
_cell.angle_gamma   90.00
#
_symmetry.space_group_name_H-M   'P 1'
#
loop_
_entity.id
_entity.type
_entity.pdbx_description
1 polymer ?
#
loop_
_entity_poly.entity_id
_entity_poly.type
_entity_poly.pdbx_seq_one_letter_code
_entity_poly.pdbx_strand_id
1 'polypeptide(L)'
;MKILVLNSGSSSIKFKFFDNKIVKASGLVEKIGEQNSKVILKNVLNNESFERELTINNHEEGLSIVNELFKESGILADLNALDGCG
;
A
#
# COMPACT_ATOMS: atom_id res chain seq x y z
N MET A 1 16.55 -4.66 5.75
CA MET A 1 15.36 -5.11 6.49
C MET A 1 14.16 -4.34 5.99
N LYS A 2 13.32 -5.01 5.22
CA LYS A 2 12.13 -4.50 4.54
C LYS A 2 10.90 -4.82 5.37
N ILE A 3 10.30 -3.80 5.97
CA ILE A 3 9.15 -3.96 6.87
C ILE A 3 7.96 -3.17 6.31
N LEU A 4 6.80 -3.81 6.23
CA LEU A 4 5.55 -3.13 5.98
C LEU A 4 4.80 -2.97 7.30
N VAL A 5 4.46 -1.75 7.65
CA VAL A 5 3.60 -1.45 8.81
C VAL A 5 2.21 -1.15 8.29
N LEU A 6 1.21 -1.89 8.76
CA LEU A 6 -0.19 -1.77 8.37
C LEU A 6 -1.03 -1.33 9.58
N ASN A 7 -2.01 -0.48 9.31
CA ASN A 7 -3.09 -0.17 10.24
C ASN A 7 -4.41 -0.37 9.50
N SER A 8 -5.11 -1.45 9.84
CA SER A 8 -6.38 -1.82 9.24
C SER A 8 -7.53 -1.25 10.07
N GLY A 9 -8.30 -0.33 9.49
CA GLY A 9 -9.61 0.08 9.99
C GLY A 9 -10.73 -0.79 9.41
N SER A 10 -11.99 -0.50 9.76
CA SER A 10 -13.16 -1.22 9.24
C SER A 10 -13.34 -1.07 7.72
N SER A 11 -13.00 0.09 7.16
CA SER A 11 -13.14 0.40 5.72
C SER A 11 -11.86 1.00 5.10
N SER A 12 -10.71 0.84 5.76
CA SER A 12 -9.45 1.40 5.27
C SER A 12 -8.23 0.60 5.71
N ILE A 13 -7.13 0.75 4.97
CA ILE A 13 -5.80 0.23 5.31
C ILE A 13 -4.80 1.37 5.13
N LYS A 14 -4.23 1.88 6.22
CA LYS A 14 -3.09 2.79 6.17
C LYS A 14 -1.81 1.98 6.23
N PHE A 15 -0.81 2.34 5.45
CA PHE A 15 0.44 1.60 5.44
C PHE A 15 1.68 2.46 5.23
N LYS A 16 2.82 1.97 5.73
CA LYS A 16 4.14 2.54 5.50
C LYS A 16 5.14 1.43 5.24
N PHE A 17 5.93 1.59 4.17
CA PHE A 17 7.01 0.70 3.83
C PHE A 17 8.34 1.28 4.29
N PHE A 18 9.08 0.50 5.07
CA PHE A 18 10.40 0.81 5.58
C PHE A 18 11.44 -0.09 4.94
N ASP A 19 12.56 0.51 4.55
CA ASP A 19 13.78 -0.22 4.23
C ASP A 19 14.92 0.33 5.11
N ASN A 20 15.50 -0.54 5.93
CA ASN A 20 16.55 -0.20 6.89
C ASN A 20 16.17 1.01 7.79
N LYS A 21 14.95 0.96 8.37
CA LYS A 21 14.36 1.98 9.27
C LYS A 21 14.05 3.33 8.60
N ILE A 22 14.26 3.47 7.30
CA ILE A 22 13.92 4.66 6.53
C ILE A 22 12.59 4.41 5.82
N VAL A 23 11.65 5.36 5.93
CA VAL A 23 10.39 5.29 5.18
C VAL A 23 10.68 5.50 3.70
N LYS A 24 10.31 4.51 2.87
CA LYS A 24 10.45 4.57 1.41
C LYS A 24 9.13 4.91 0.72
N ALA A 25 8.03 4.42 1.29
CA ALA A 25 6.70 4.72 0.78
C ALA A 25 5.66 4.76 1.90
N SER A 26 4.55 5.44 1.64
CA SER A 26 3.36 5.44 2.48
C SER A 26 2.11 5.38 1.62
N GLY A 27 1.03 4.81 2.13
CA GLY A 27 -0.20 4.76 1.37
C GLY A 27 -1.44 4.51 2.20
N LEU A 28 -2.56 4.54 1.50
CA LEU A 28 -3.91 4.42 2.02
C LEU A 28 -4.78 3.66 1.03
N VAL A 29 -5.47 2.65 1.51
CA VAL A 29 -6.68 2.10 0.91
C VAL A 29 -7.86 2.67 1.69
N GLU A 30 -8.83 3.28 1.03
CA GLU A 30 -10.02 3.84 1.67
C GLU A 30 -11.32 3.45 0.96
N LYS A 31 -12.42 3.55 1.70
CA LYS A 31 -13.78 3.19 1.25
C LYS A 31 -13.88 1.75 0.75
N ILE A 32 -13.21 0.83 1.45
CA ILE A 32 -13.35 -0.62 1.21
C ILE A 32 -14.82 -1.01 1.45
N GLY A 33 -15.41 -1.74 0.51
CA GLY A 33 -16.82 -2.12 0.48
C GLY A 33 -17.72 -1.13 -0.28
N GLU A 34 -17.18 -0.02 -0.78
CA GLU A 34 -17.92 0.99 -1.54
C GLU A 34 -17.56 0.95 -3.04
N GLN A 35 -18.41 1.54 -3.89
CA GLN A 35 -18.17 1.56 -5.35
C GLN A 35 -16.98 2.45 -5.75
N ASN A 36 -16.65 3.44 -4.93
CA ASN A 36 -15.64 4.46 -5.15
C ASN A 36 -14.42 4.28 -4.23
N SER A 37 -14.00 3.04 -3.99
CA SER A 37 -12.77 2.79 -3.24
C SER A 37 -11.56 3.38 -3.95
N LYS A 38 -10.56 3.72 -3.14
CA LYS A 38 -9.36 4.38 -3.63
C LYS A 38 -8.12 3.79 -2.97
N VAL A 39 -7.09 3.57 -3.76
CA VAL A 39 -5.74 3.22 -3.29
C VAL A 39 -4.78 4.31 -3.69
N ILE A 40 -3.97 4.76 -2.73
CA ILE A 40 -2.93 5.77 -2.93
C ILE A 40 -1.62 5.17 -2.40
N LEU A 41 -0.59 5.18 -3.23
CA LEU A 41 0.79 4.88 -2.86
C LEU A 41 1.65 6.11 -3.16
N LYS A 42 2.31 6.65 -2.13
CA LYS A 42 3.23 7.77 -2.24
C LYS A 42 4.66 7.30 -2.05
N ASN A 43 5.50 7.55 -3.04
CA ASN A 43 6.94 7.38 -2.97
C ASN A 43 7.56 8.57 -2.23
N VAL A 44 8.27 8.30 -1.13
CA VAL A 44 8.87 9.35 -0.28
C VAL A 44 10.17 9.88 -0.87
N LEU A 45 10.85 9.11 -1.73
CA LEU A 45 12.15 9.50 -2.29
C LEU A 45 12.03 10.56 -3.39
N ASN A 46 11.02 10.45 -4.24
CA ASN A 46 10.83 11.33 -5.40
C ASN A 46 9.51 12.10 -5.38
N ASN A 47 8.70 11.97 -4.32
CA ASN A 47 7.39 12.60 -4.16
C ASN A 47 6.33 12.19 -5.21
N GLU A 48 6.56 11.13 -6.00
CA GLU A 48 5.57 10.58 -6.92
C GLU A 48 4.44 9.88 -6.16
N SER A 49 3.24 9.94 -6.73
CA SER A 49 2.05 9.28 -6.21
C SER A 49 1.40 8.43 -7.29
N PHE A 50 1.06 7.20 -6.93
CA PHE A 50 0.33 6.25 -7.75
C PHE A 50 -1.06 6.08 -7.13
N GLU A 51 -2.10 6.30 -7.92
CA GLU A 51 -3.48 6.24 -7.44
C GLU A 51 -4.33 5.36 -8.36
N ARG A 52 -5.25 4.62 -7.74
CA ARG A 52 -6.23 3.78 -8.43
C ARG A 52 -7.60 4.02 -7.79
N GLU A 53 -8.60 4.27 -8.62
CA GLU A 53 -9.99 4.34 -8.19
C GLU A 53 -10.74 3.16 -8.82
N LEU A 54 -11.21 2.26 -7.97
CA LEU A 54 -11.88 1.02 -8.34
C LEU A 54 -12.68 0.50 -7.16
N THR A 55 -13.65 -0.38 -7.41
CA THR A 55 -14.38 -1.06 -6.34
C THR A 55 -13.44 -2.05 -5.64
N ILE A 56 -13.34 -1.96 -4.31
CA ILE A 56 -12.56 -2.89 -3.47
C ILE A 56 -13.51 -3.50 -2.46
N ASN A 57 -13.82 -4.78 -2.59
CA ASN A 57 -14.86 -5.43 -1.81
C ASN A 57 -14.40 -5.78 -0.39
N ASN A 58 -13.11 -6.00 -0.20
CA ASN A 58 -12.53 -6.41 1.08
C ASN A 58 -11.04 -6.02 1.20
N HIS A 59 -10.49 -6.21 2.40
CA HIS A 59 -9.10 -5.84 2.72
C HIS A 59 -8.06 -6.64 1.94
N GLU A 60 -8.34 -7.90 1.59
CA GLU A 60 -7.43 -8.75 0.83
C GLU A 60 -7.28 -8.25 -0.62
N GLU A 61 -8.39 -7.86 -1.25
CA GLU A 61 -8.40 -7.20 -2.55
C GLU A 61 -7.64 -5.85 -2.48
N GLY A 62 -7.87 -5.08 -1.41
CA GLY A 62 -7.14 -3.84 -1.16
C GLY A 62 -5.61 -4.05 -1.08
N LEU A 63 -5.15 -5.08 -0.37
CA LEU A 63 -3.73 -5.43 -0.28
C LEU A 63 -3.15 -5.93 -1.60
N SER A 64 -3.95 -6.64 -2.41
CA SER A 64 -3.54 -7.11 -3.74
C SER A 64 -3.24 -5.93 -4.65
N ILE A 65 -4.11 -4.92 -4.68
CA ILE A 65 -3.90 -3.68 -5.45
C ILE A 65 -2.69 -2.90 -4.92
N VAL A 66 -2.48 -2.87 -3.60
CA VAL A 66 -1.27 -2.26 -3.01
C VAL A 66 0.00 -2.96 -3.52
N ASN A 67 0.02 -4.30 -3.59
CA ASN A 67 1.16 -5.05 -4.15
C ASN A 67 1.41 -4.67 -5.63
N GLU A 68 0.35 -4.53 -6.42
CA GLU A 68 0.45 -4.08 -7.82
C GLU A 68 1.04 -2.68 -7.93
N LEU A 69 0.58 -1.72 -7.12
CA LEU A 69 1.14 -0.37 -7.11
C LEU A 69 2.62 -0.35 -6.67
N PHE A 70 3.02 -1.20 -5.73
CA PHE A 70 4.41 -1.36 -5.36
C PHE A 70 5.28 -1.84 -6.53
N LYS A 71 4.76 -2.77 -7.34
CA LYS A 71 5.42 -3.26 -8.56
C LYS A 71 5.53 -2.17 -9.62
N GLU A 72 4.42 -1.49 -9.90
CA GLU A 72 4.36 -0.41 -10.91
C GLU A 72 5.26 0.76 -10.57
N SER A 73 5.33 1.14 -9.29
CA SER A 73 6.19 2.23 -8.82
C SER A 73 7.68 1.87 -8.81
N GLY A 74 8.03 0.59 -8.97
CA GLY A 74 9.41 0.09 -8.87
C GLY A 74 10.01 0.17 -7.45
N ILE A 75 9.21 0.52 -6.44
CA ILE A 75 9.67 0.62 -5.05
C ILE A 75 9.94 -0.76 -4.46
N LEU A 76 9.07 -1.74 -4.76
CA LEU A 76 9.19 -3.10 -4.28
C LEU A 76 8.63 -4.08 -5.32
N ALA A 77 9.42 -5.09 -5.69
CA ALA A 77 9.03 -6.06 -6.71
C ALA A 77 7.88 -6.99 -6.30
N ASP A 78 7.72 -7.26 -5.00
CA ASP A 78 6.58 -8.01 -4.46
C ASP A 78 6.55 -7.86 -2.93
N LEU A 79 5.37 -7.87 -2.32
CA LEU A 79 5.21 -7.92 -0.85
C LEU A 79 5.84 -9.17 -0.23
N ASN A 80 6.03 -10.26 -0.98
CA ASN A 80 6.78 -11.44 -0.52
C ASN A 80 8.26 -11.17 -0.26
N ALA A 81 8.81 -10.04 -0.74
CA ALA A 81 10.18 -9.63 -0.46
C ALA A 81 10.33 -8.88 0.88
N LEU A 82 9.26 -8.80 1.69
CA LEU A 82 9.30 -8.25 3.03
C LEU A 82 9.95 -9.23 4.01
N ASP A 83 10.77 -8.70 4.91
CA ASP A 83 11.32 -9.46 6.05
C ASP A 83 10.31 -9.58 7.20
N GLY A 84 9.25 -8.78 7.18
CA GLY A 84 8.19 -8.81 8.17
C GLY A 84 7.06 -7.80 7.89
N CYS A 85 5.93 -8.04 8.54
CA CYS A 85 4.77 -7.16 8.55
C CYS A 85 4.32 -6.94 10.00
N GLY A 86 3.89 -5.73 10.34
CA GLY A 86 3.41 -5.38 11.68
C GLY A 86 2.31 -4.35 11.69
#